data_AF-A0A5S3VSK7-F1
#
_entry.id   AF-A0A5S3VSK7-F1
#
_cell.length_a   1.000
_cell.length_b   1.000
_cell.length_c   1.000
_cell.angle_alpha   90.00
_cell.angle_beta   90.00
_cell.angle_gamma   90.00
#
_symmetry.space_group_name_H-M   'P 1'
#
loop_
_entity.id
_entity.type
_entity.pdbx_description
1 polymer ?
#
loop_
_entity_poly.entity_id
_entity_poly.type
_entity_poly.pdbx_seq_one_letter_code
_entity_poly.pdbx_strand_id
1 'polypeptide(L)'
;HRYPMLLVDKVIDYKAGEYLHAIKNVTVNEPIFTGHFPGQPIFPGVMILEAMAQATGLLGFKTVEHRSEGELYLFAAIDNARFKQPVLPGDTMH
;
A
#
# COMPACT_ATOMS: atom_id res chain seq x y z
N HIS A 1 -3.96 -10.21 -0.89
CA HIS A 1 -3.80 -9.51 0.41
C HIS A 1 -5.09 -9.58 1.24
N ARG A 2 -4.97 -9.77 2.55
CA ARG A 2 -6.05 -9.80 3.56
C ARG A 2 -5.51 -9.25 4.89
N TYR A 3 -6.37 -8.99 5.86
CA TYR A 3 -5.97 -8.51 7.19
C TYR A 3 -4.86 -9.38 7.82
N PRO A 4 -3.83 -8.79 8.44
CA PRO A 4 -3.59 -7.35 8.63
C PRO A 4 -2.77 -6.68 7.51
N MET A 5 -2.58 -7.34 6.36
CA MET A 5 -1.68 -6.94 5.28
C MET A 5 -2.41 -6.54 3.98
N LEU A 6 -3.65 -6.07 4.08
CA LEU A 6 -4.34 -5.37 2.97
C LEU A 6 -4.28 -3.87 3.26
N LEU A 7 -3.53 -3.13 2.44
CA LEU A 7 -3.16 -1.73 2.70
C LEU A 7 -3.63 -0.76 1.60
N VAL A 8 -4.52 -1.19 0.71
CA VAL A 8 -5.19 -0.31 -0.25
C VAL A 8 -6.68 -0.35 0.05
N ASP A 9 -7.24 0.77 0.48
CA ASP A 9 -8.65 0.87 0.88
C ASP A 9 -9.55 1.19 -0.31
N LYS A 10 -9.05 2.01 -1.25
CA LYS A 10 -9.83 2.46 -2.42
C LYS A 10 -8.91 2.76 -3.59
N VAL A 11 -9.33 2.42 -4.80
CA VAL A 11 -8.77 2.96 -6.04
C VAL A 11 -9.68 4.09 -6.50
N ILE A 12 -9.13 5.28 -6.73
CA ILE A 12 -9.91 6.46 -7.12
C ILE A 12 -9.77 6.82 -8.60
N ASP A 13 -8.65 6.47 -9.24
CA ASP A 13 -8.45 6.62 -10.68
C ASP A 13 -7.39 5.64 -11.19
N TYR A 14 -7.44 5.25 -12.46
CA TYR A 14 -6.38 4.48 -13.12
C TYR A 14 -6.47 4.51 -14.64
N LYS A 15 -5.33 4.28 -15.29
CA LYS A 15 -5.24 3.96 -16.72
C LYS A 15 -4.36 2.73 -16.90
N ALA A 16 -4.92 1.70 -17.54
CA ALA A 16 -4.24 0.41 -17.74
C ALA A 16 -2.87 0.61 -18.41
N GLY A 17 -1.84 -0.02 -17.85
CA GLY A 17 -0.46 0.08 -18.32
C GLY A 17 0.26 1.40 -18.02
N GLU A 18 -0.41 2.38 -17.41
CA GLU A 18 0.15 3.73 -17.23
C GLU A 18 0.20 4.16 -15.76
N TYR A 19 -0.94 4.25 -15.06
CA TYR A 19 -0.96 4.71 -13.67
C TYR A 19 -2.15 4.14 -12.89
N LEU A 20 -2.03 4.18 -11.56
CA LEU A 20 -3.12 3.94 -10.62
C LEU A 20 -2.99 4.88 -9.43
N HIS A 21 -4.09 5.55 -9.07
CA HIS A 21 -4.20 6.38 -7.87
C HIS A 21 -5.07 5.69 -6.84
N ALA A 22 -4.50 5.40 -5.68
CA ALA A 22 -5.14 4.69 -4.59
C ALA A 22 -5.20 5.53 -3.32
N ILE A 23 -5.96 5.04 -2.34
CA ILE A 23 -6.04 5.61 -1.00
C ILE A 23 -5.71 4.51 0.01
N LYS A 24 -4.86 4.87 0.97
CA LYS A 24 -4.69 4.19 2.25
C LYS A 24 -5.00 5.20 3.36
N ASN A 25 -6.10 4.98 4.05
CA ASN A 25 -6.41 5.70 5.28
C ASN A 25 -5.59 5.13 6.42
N VAL A 26 -5.00 6.02 7.21
CA VAL A 26 -4.19 5.65 8.35
C VAL A 26 -4.99 5.95 9.61
N THR A 27 -5.31 4.91 10.39
CA THR A 27 -6.08 5.07 11.63
C THR A 27 -5.34 4.47 12.81
N VAL A 28 -5.44 5.13 13.97
CA VAL A 28 -4.80 4.65 15.21
C VAL A 28 -5.28 3.24 15.61
N ASN A 29 -6.44 2.81 15.10
CA ASN A 29 -7.01 1.49 15.33
C ASN A 29 -6.41 0.37 14.44
N GLU A 30 -5.26 0.59 13.81
CA GLU A 30 -4.51 -0.45 13.11
C GLU A 30 -3.55 -1.19 14.07
N PRO A 31 -3.40 -2.52 13.95
CA PRO A 31 -2.61 -3.31 14.89
C PRO A 31 -1.13 -2.89 14.96
N ILE A 32 -0.59 -2.34 13.88
CA ILE A 32 0.80 -1.88 13.78
C ILE A 32 1.14 -0.79 14.81
N PHE A 33 0.16 0.06 15.18
CA PHE A 33 0.37 1.16 16.10
C PHE A 33 0.50 0.73 17.56
N THR A 34 0.12 -0.50 17.91
CA THR A 34 0.41 -1.06 19.24
C THR A 34 1.91 -1.19 19.51
N GLY A 35 2.72 -1.29 18.46
CA GLY A 35 4.18 -1.46 18.55
C GLY A 35 5.02 -0.37 17.89
N HIS A 36 4.43 0.52 17.08
CA HIS A 36 5.21 1.50 16.29
C HIS A 36 4.68 2.94 16.41
N PHE A 37 4.98 3.65 17.49
CA PHE A 37 5.59 3.19 18.75
C PHE A 37 4.63 3.44 19.91
N PRO A 38 4.75 2.73 21.05
CA PRO A 38 3.95 3.01 22.23
C PRO A 38 4.05 4.50 22.64
N GLY A 39 2.91 5.20 22.67
CA GLY A 39 2.84 6.63 22.98
C GLY A 39 3.23 7.59 21.85
N GLN A 40 3.72 7.08 20.71
CA GLN A 40 4.12 7.87 19.54
C GLN A 40 3.79 7.11 18.25
N PRO A 41 2.52 7.07 17.83
CA PRO A 41 2.11 6.30 16.65
C PRO A 41 2.67 6.93 15.37
N ILE A 42 3.46 6.17 14.62
CA ILE A 42 4.04 6.55 13.33
C ILE A 42 3.79 5.41 12.36
N PHE A 43 3.19 5.67 11.19
CA PHE A 43 2.97 4.61 10.21
C PHE A 43 4.31 4.17 9.63
N PRO A 44 4.67 2.87 9.67
CA PRO A 44 6.00 2.45 9.25
C PRO A 44 6.25 2.74 7.77
N GLY A 45 7.41 3.30 7.43
CA GLY A 45 7.77 3.57 6.03
C GLY A 45 7.73 2.32 5.15
N VAL A 46 8.03 1.14 5.71
CA VAL A 46 7.91 -0.14 5.00
C VAL A 46 6.46 -0.49 4.63
N MET A 47 5.47 -0.05 5.41
CA MET A 47 4.05 -0.23 5.08
C MET A 47 3.60 0.73 3.98
N ILE A 48 4.26 1.89 3.83
CA ILE A 48 4.05 2.78 2.68
C ILE A 48 4.52 2.10 1.39
N LEU A 49 5.72 1.51 1.42
CA LEU A 49 6.27 0.76 0.29
C LEU A 49 5.38 -0.44 -0.09
N GLU A 50 4.90 -1.19 0.91
CA GLU A 50 3.98 -2.31 0.71
C GLU A 50 2.63 -1.84 0.13
N ALA A 51 2.05 -0.74 0.63
CA ALA A 51 0.81 -0.19 0.08
C ALA A 51 0.98 0.22 -1.40
N MET A 52 2.11 0.84 -1.76
CA MET A 52 2.43 1.16 -3.15
C MET A 52 2.59 -0.12 -3.99
N ALA A 53 3.24 -1.16 -3.48
CA ALA A 53 3.40 -2.44 -4.17
C ALA A 53 2.04 -3.14 -4.41
N GLN A 54 1.12 -3.05 -3.46
CA GLN A 54 -0.24 -3.56 -3.64
C GLN A 54 -1.00 -2.78 -4.72
N ALA A 55 -0.82 -1.46 -4.76
CA ALA A 55 -1.38 -0.60 -5.80
C ALA A 55 -0.83 -0.95 -7.20
N THR A 56 0.47 -1.21 -7.34
CA THR A 56 1.04 -1.67 -8.63
C THR A 56 0.55 -3.07 -9.00
N GLY A 57 0.39 -3.96 -8.03
CA GLY A 57 -0.23 -5.27 -8.25
C GLY A 57 -1.63 -5.14 -8.83
N LEU A 58 -2.48 -4.26 -8.26
CA LEU A 58 -3.82 -3.94 -8.79
C LEU A 58 -3.77 -3.42 -10.23
N LEU A 59 -2.87 -2.48 -10.54
CA LEU A 59 -2.68 -1.97 -11.89
C LEU A 59 -2.27 -3.09 -12.86
N GLY A 60 -1.31 -3.94 -12.45
CA GLY A 60 -0.87 -5.09 -13.24
C GLY A 60 -2.01 -6.06 -13.55
N PHE A 61 -2.85 -6.38 -12.55
CA PHE A 61 -4.06 -7.21 -12.74
C PHE A 61 -5.07 -6.56 -13.69
N LYS A 62 -5.20 -5.23 -13.69
CA LYS A 62 -6.10 -4.50 -14.61
C LYS A 62 -5.54 -4.28 -16.00
N THR A 63 -4.23 -4.48 -16.19
CA THR A 63 -3.53 -4.26 -17.46
C THR A 63 -3.43 -5.52 -18.30
N VAL A 64 -3.29 -6.69 -17.66
CA VAL A 64 -3.10 -7.97 -18.35
C VAL A 64 -4.42 -8.71 -18.51
N GLU A 65 -4.79 -9.06 -19.75
CA GLU A 65 -6.08 -9.70 -20.05
C GLU A 65 -6.14 -11.19 -19.71
N HIS A 66 -5.01 -11.89 -19.71
CA HIS A 66 -4.95 -13.36 -19.55
C HIS A 66 -4.06 -13.72 -18.38
N ARG A 67 -4.68 -14.05 -17.24
CA ARG A 67 -3.97 -14.50 -16.04
C ARG A 67 -4.51 -15.84 -15.57
N SER A 68 -3.58 -16.67 -15.10
CA SER A 68 -3.91 -17.93 -14.44
C SER A 68 -4.56 -17.65 -13.09
N GLU A 69 -5.60 -18.41 -12.76
CA GLU A 69 -6.23 -18.32 -11.45
C GLU A 69 -5.19 -18.66 -10.35
N GLY A 70 -5.06 -17.79 -9.34
CA GLY A 70 -4.09 -17.97 -8.25
C GLY A 70 -2.67 -17.48 -8.52
N GLU A 71 -2.40 -16.80 -9.63
CA GLU A 71 -1.08 -16.21 -9.89
C GLU A 71 -0.72 -15.14 -8.83
N LEU A 72 0.42 -15.35 -8.15
CA LEU A 72 0.93 -14.44 -7.12
C LEU A 72 1.81 -13.36 -7.74
N TYR A 73 1.54 -12.10 -7.38
CA TYR A 73 2.42 -10.98 -7.70
C TYR A 73 3.50 -10.86 -6.61
N LEU A 74 4.75 -11.18 -6.95
CA LEU A 74 5.87 -11.10 -6.02
C LEU A 74 6.61 -9.77 -6.20
N PHE A 75 6.85 -9.08 -5.09
CA PHE A 75 7.58 -7.83 -5.08
C PHE A 75 9.09 -8.12 -5.00
N ALA A 76 9.81 -7.89 -6.11
CA ALA A 76 11.18 -8.38 -6.26
C ALA A 76 12.26 -7.42 -5.73
N ALA A 77 12.09 -6.10 -5.93
CA ALA A 77 13.10 -5.11 -5.61
C ALA A 77 12.50 -3.73 -5.37
N ILE A 78 13.22 -2.91 -4.59
CA ILE A 78 12.91 -1.50 -4.35
C ILE A 78 14.21 -0.72 -4.49
N ASP A 79 14.23 0.22 -5.43
CA ASP A 79 15.35 1.13 -5.61
C ASP A 79 14.98 2.53 -5.13
N ASN A 80 15.97 3.24 -4.56
CA ASN A 80 15.88 4.67 -4.25
C ASN A 80 14.70 5.11 -3.36
N ALA A 81 14.20 4.25 -2.47
CA ALA A 81 13.19 4.64 -1.49
C ALA A 81 13.69 5.81 -0.61
N ARG A 82 12.85 6.84 -0.44
CA ARG A 82 13.14 8.01 0.42
C ARG A 82 11.87 8.41 1.15
N PHE A 83 11.93 8.49 2.47
CA PHE A 83 10.83 8.97 3.31
C PHE A 83 11.09 10.43 3.68
N LYS A 84 10.15 11.32 3.35
CA LYS A 84 10.33 12.77 3.52
C LYS A 84 9.72 13.30 4.80
N GLN A 85 8.62 12.70 5.24
CA GLN A 85 7.88 13.07 6.44
C GLN A 85 7.20 11.83 7.02
N PRO A 86 6.96 11.79 8.35
CA PRO A 86 6.17 10.72 8.94
C PRO A 86 4.73 10.79 8.44
N VAL A 87 4.09 9.62 8.35
CA VAL A 87 2.65 9.47 8.16
C VAL A 87 2.05 9.10 9.50
N LEU A 88 0.96 9.75 9.90
CA LEU A 88 0.38 9.69 11.23
C LEU A 88 -1.07 9.21 11.20
N PRO A 89 -1.62 8.71 12.33
CA PRO A 89 -3.06 8.47 12.44
C PRO A 89 -3.89 9.72 12.09
N GLY A 90 -4.90 9.54 11.24
CA GLY A 90 -5.73 10.61 10.69
C GLY A 90 -5.38 10.99 9.26
N ASP A 91 -4.18 10.63 8.77
CA ASP A 91 -3.76 10.94 7.42
C ASP A 91 -4.51 10.09 6.37
N THR A 92 -4.78 10.71 5.23
CA THR A 92 -5.15 10.01 3.99
C THR A 92 -3.92 9.97 3.08
N MET A 93 -3.33 8.80 2.93
CA MET A 93 -2.21 8.58 2.02
C MET A 93 -2.75 8.30 0.61
N HIS A 94 -2.18 9.01 -0.37
CA HIS A 94 -2.52 8.99 -1.78
C HIS A 94 -1.44 8.31 -2.62
#